data_AF-A9I3V2-F1
#
_entry.id   AF-A9I3V2-F1
#
_cell.length_a   1.000
_cell.length_b   1.000
_cell.length_c   1.000
_cell.angle_alpha   90.00
_cell.angle_beta   90.00
_cell.angle_gamma   90.00
#
_symmetry.space_group_name_H-M   'P 1'
#
loop_
_entity.id
_entity.type
_entity.pdbx_description
1 polymer ?
#
loop_
_entity_poly.entity_id
_entity_poly.type
_entity_poly.pdbx_seq_one_letter_code
_entity_poly.pdbx_strand_id
1 'polypeptide(L)'
;MSAIPSTVQAMSPARPGRARLLFCYLKRDRLALAAAMFLVLLVLAALLGPWLMGDAATKLGLRHRNMAPFGLDAGWLYVLGADTLGRPILPRLVVGASNTLGIAAAAVCASMLTGGLLGLVAGYTESWYSHVIQRGADIIMSFPSLLLALIVLYTLGPSVTNLVIVLAITRMPVYLRTARAEVLELRERMFVSAARSMGASSARIVLRHIAPLVVPTLMTISAIDFATVILAESALSFLGLGIQPPEFTWGAMVANGRGYLSTAWWIAFWPGLAIMLTTLSLNILSSWARTVADPQQRWRLQKLKKAAR
;
A
#
# COMPACT_ATOMS: atom_id res chain seq x y z
N MET A 1 44.13 41.98 -37.30
CA MET A 1 44.62 41.00 -36.30
C MET A 1 43.98 41.33 -34.96
N SER A 2 42.89 40.64 -34.60
CA SER A 2 42.42 40.53 -33.21
C SER A 2 41.43 39.37 -33.15
N ALA A 3 41.97 38.18 -32.86
CA ALA A 3 41.20 36.97 -32.66
C ALA A 3 40.37 37.12 -31.37
N ILE A 4 39.05 37.01 -31.49
CA ILE A 4 38.16 36.80 -30.36
C ILE A 4 38.24 35.31 -30.03
N PRO A 5 38.70 34.88 -28.84
CA PRO A 5 38.72 33.47 -28.50
C PRO A 5 37.29 32.98 -28.28
N SER A 6 36.81 32.18 -29.23
CA SER A 6 35.68 31.29 -29.07
C SER A 6 36.06 30.19 -28.08
N THR A 7 35.36 30.10 -26.94
CA THR A 7 34.85 28.87 -26.29
C THR A 7 34.77 29.03 -24.77
N VAL A 8 33.57 29.38 -24.28
CA VAL A 8 33.12 28.91 -22.96
C VAL A 8 32.00 27.91 -23.25
N GLN A 9 32.38 26.66 -23.54
CA GLN A 9 31.45 25.54 -23.38
C GLN A 9 31.19 25.41 -21.88
N ALA A 10 30.12 26.04 -21.40
CA ALA A 10 29.59 25.75 -20.08
C ALA A 10 29.19 24.27 -20.07
N MET A 11 30.02 23.43 -19.44
CA MET A 11 29.66 22.04 -19.13
C MET A 11 28.34 22.08 -18.36
N SER A 12 27.26 21.71 -19.04
CA SER A 12 25.97 21.52 -18.36
C SER A 12 26.17 20.43 -17.33
N PRO A 13 25.97 20.68 -16.02
CA PRO A 13 26.17 19.66 -15.00
C PRO A 13 25.26 18.48 -15.33
N ALA A 14 25.85 17.28 -15.45
CA ALA A 14 25.13 16.05 -15.73
C ALA A 14 23.94 15.95 -14.77
N ARG A 15 22.72 15.95 -15.31
CA ARG A 15 21.50 15.91 -14.49
C ARG A 15 21.58 14.65 -13.61
N PRO A 16 21.66 14.78 -12.27
CA PRO A 16 21.71 13.60 -11.43
C PRO A 16 20.47 12.73 -11.69
N GLY A 17 20.67 11.42 -11.79
CA GLY A 17 19.58 10.49 -12.04
C GLY A 17 18.43 10.69 -11.05
N ARG A 18 17.18 10.55 -11.53
CA ARG A 18 15.96 10.79 -10.73
C ARG A 18 16.00 10.07 -9.37
N ALA A 19 16.51 8.84 -9.32
CA ALA A 19 16.66 8.07 -8.08
C ALA A 19 17.64 8.71 -7.07
N ARG A 20 18.77 9.25 -7.54
CA ARG A 20 19.76 9.92 -6.67
C ARG A 20 19.20 11.21 -6.09
N LEU A 21 18.41 11.95 -6.88
CA LEU A 21 17.70 13.14 -6.41
C LEU A 21 16.64 12.79 -5.35
N LEU A 22 15.81 11.78 -5.62
CA LEU A 22 14.79 11.30 -4.66
C LEU A 22 15.43 10.87 -3.34
N PHE A 23 16.53 10.13 -3.40
CA PHE A 23 17.26 9.69 -2.22
C PHE A 23 17.87 10.86 -1.41
N CYS A 24 18.42 11.87 -2.09
CA CYS A 24 18.88 13.09 -1.44
C CYS A 24 17.74 13.86 -0.75
N TYR A 25 16.55 13.94 -1.37
CA TYR A 25 15.39 14.56 -0.74
C TYR A 25 14.88 13.75 0.46
N LEU A 26 14.93 12.42 0.37
CA LEU A 26 14.48 11.54 1.44
C LEU A 26 15.38 11.66 2.67
N LYS A 27 16.71 11.68 2.48
CA LYS A 27 17.69 11.88 3.57
C LYS A 27 17.51 13.21 4.31
N ARG A 28 16.90 14.20 3.68
CA ARG A 28 16.70 15.53 4.25
C ARG A 28 15.49 15.59 5.18
N ASP A 29 14.51 14.71 4.97
CA ASP A 29 13.32 14.59 5.82
C ASP A 29 13.50 13.40 6.76
N ARG A 30 13.83 13.69 8.03
CA ARG A 30 14.11 12.66 9.04
C ARG A 30 12.91 11.75 9.29
N LEU A 31 11.69 12.27 9.19
CA LEU A 31 10.47 11.50 9.40
C LEU A 31 10.21 10.57 8.21
N ALA A 32 10.33 11.09 6.98
CA ALA A 32 10.18 10.27 5.78
C ALA A 32 11.29 9.19 5.68
N LEU A 33 12.52 9.51 6.08
CA LEU A 33 13.62 8.55 6.14
C LEU A 33 13.34 7.44 7.17
N ALA A 34 12.89 7.80 8.38
CA ALA A 34 12.55 6.82 9.42
C ALA A 34 11.42 5.89 8.96
N ALA A 35 10.35 6.45 8.38
CA ALA A 35 9.25 5.68 7.81
C ALA A 35 9.73 4.74 6.68
N ALA A 36 10.59 5.22 5.78
CA ALA A 36 11.14 4.40 4.70
C ALA A 36 12.02 3.25 5.24
N MET A 37 12.90 3.52 6.21
CA MET A 37 13.72 2.48 6.84
C MET A 37 12.87 1.43 7.55
N PHE A 38 11.84 1.86 8.26
CA PHE A 38 10.90 0.96 8.92
C PHE A 38 10.17 0.07 7.90
N LEU A 39 9.65 0.63 6.81
CA LEU A 39 8.98 -0.14 5.76
C LEU A 39 9.92 -1.10 5.04
N VAL A 40 11.18 -0.72 4.80
CA VAL A 40 12.19 -1.63 4.23
C VAL A 40 12.45 -2.80 5.17
N LEU A 41 12.66 -2.54 6.46
CA LEU A 41 12.82 -3.59 7.46
C LEU A 41 11.60 -4.51 7.50
N LEU A 42 10.41 -3.94 7.40
CA LEU A 42 9.14 -4.65 7.45
C LEU A 42 8.93 -5.54 6.21
N VAL A 43 9.30 -5.07 5.03
CA VAL A 43 9.30 -5.87 3.79
C VAL A 43 10.32 -7.01 3.89
N LEU A 44 11.51 -6.76 4.43
CA LEU A 44 12.51 -7.81 4.66
C LEU A 44 11.99 -8.86 5.65
N ALA A 45 11.36 -8.42 6.74
CA ALA A 45 10.74 -9.31 7.72
C ALA A 45 9.59 -10.13 7.11
N ALA A 46 8.77 -9.53 6.25
CA ALA A 46 7.68 -10.23 5.56
C ALA A 46 8.19 -11.26 4.55
N LEU A 47 9.25 -10.97 3.79
CA LEU A 47 9.78 -11.89 2.79
C LEU A 47 10.63 -13.03 3.40
N LEU A 48 11.48 -12.70 4.37
CA LEU A 48 12.40 -13.67 4.98
C LEU A 48 11.80 -14.37 6.21
N GLY A 49 10.79 -13.77 6.83
CA GLY A 49 10.16 -14.23 8.05
C GLY A 49 9.59 -15.64 8.00
N PRO A 50 8.74 -15.98 7.00
CA PRO A 50 8.21 -17.33 6.84
C PRO A 50 9.29 -18.40 6.76
N TRP A 51 10.41 -18.11 6.09
CA TRP A 51 11.54 -19.03 5.95
C TRP A 51 12.38 -19.15 7.24
N LEU A 52 12.63 -18.03 7.93
CA LEU A 52 13.45 -17.99 9.15
C LEU A 52 12.71 -18.52 10.39
N MET A 53 11.41 -18.21 10.52
CA MET A 53 10.67 -18.32 11.79
C MET A 53 9.30 -18.98 11.63
N GLY A 54 8.97 -19.56 10.47
CA GLY A 54 7.67 -20.18 10.19
C GLY A 54 7.28 -21.29 11.17
N ASP A 55 8.21 -22.20 11.44
CA ASP A 55 7.99 -23.32 12.37
C ASP A 55 7.78 -22.82 13.81
N ALA A 56 8.62 -21.89 14.25
CA ALA A 56 8.51 -21.29 15.59
C ALA A 56 7.21 -20.50 15.78
N ALA A 57 6.67 -19.88 14.72
CA ALA A 57 5.44 -19.08 14.80
C ALA A 57 4.16 -19.92 14.97
N THR A 58 4.19 -21.18 14.51
CA THR A 58 3.03 -22.09 14.52
C THR A 58 3.10 -23.14 15.63
N LYS A 59 4.31 -23.53 16.06
CA LYS A 59 4.54 -24.54 17.09
C LYS A 59 3.88 -24.19 18.42
N LEU A 60 2.98 -25.06 18.86
CA LEU A 60 2.28 -24.96 20.14
C LEU A 60 3.24 -25.21 21.31
N GLY A 61 3.07 -24.43 22.38
CA GLY A 61 3.95 -24.46 23.55
C GLY A 61 3.19 -24.20 24.83
N LEU A 62 2.20 -25.04 25.17
CA LEU A 62 1.24 -24.81 26.26
C LEU A 62 1.86 -24.45 27.62
N ARG A 63 3.11 -24.87 27.88
CA ARG A 63 3.88 -24.49 29.08
C ARG A 63 4.16 -22.99 29.19
N HIS A 64 4.23 -22.29 28.06
CA HIS A 64 4.49 -20.85 27.97
C HIS A 64 3.20 -20.05 27.74
N ARG A 65 2.02 -20.63 27.96
CA ARG A 65 0.74 -19.93 27.73
C ARG A 65 0.69 -18.63 28.52
N ASN A 66 0.37 -17.53 27.84
CA ASN A 66 0.29 -16.19 28.42
C ASN A 66 1.56 -15.80 29.20
N MET A 67 2.73 -16.21 28.71
CA MET A 67 4.00 -15.80 29.31
C MET A 67 4.26 -14.31 29.04
N ALA A 68 4.67 -13.60 30.09
CA ALA A 68 4.93 -12.16 30.04
C ALA A 68 6.13 -11.81 29.14
N PRO A 69 6.13 -10.60 28.53
CA PRO A 69 7.24 -10.09 27.74
C PRO A 69 8.43 -9.69 28.62
N PHE A 70 9.55 -9.40 27.96
CA PHE A 70 10.81 -8.90 28.54
C PHE A 70 11.62 -9.90 29.39
N GLY A 71 11.13 -11.12 29.59
CA GLY A 71 11.90 -12.23 30.14
C GLY A 71 12.76 -12.93 29.09
N LEU A 72 13.94 -13.41 29.48
CA LEU A 72 14.84 -14.21 28.63
C LEU A 72 14.88 -15.70 29.01
N ASP A 73 14.12 -16.10 30.02
CA ASP A 73 14.17 -17.44 30.63
C ASP A 73 13.77 -18.55 29.66
N ALA A 74 12.87 -18.24 28.72
CA ALA A 74 12.40 -19.15 27.68
C ALA A 74 13.14 -18.97 26.33
N GLY A 75 14.16 -18.12 26.28
CA GLY A 75 14.93 -17.81 25.09
C GLY A 75 14.45 -16.58 24.31
N TRP A 76 15.26 -16.15 23.36
CA TRP A 76 15.10 -14.88 22.63
C TRP A 76 13.81 -14.78 21.79
N LEU A 77 13.24 -15.92 21.36
CA LEU A 77 11.98 -15.97 20.61
C LEU A 77 10.79 -15.43 21.42
N TYR A 78 10.89 -15.51 22.75
CA TYR A 78 9.84 -15.14 23.67
C TYR A 78 10.01 -13.74 24.30
N VAL A 79 10.95 -12.93 23.81
CA VAL A 79 11.20 -11.57 24.32
C VAL A 79 9.94 -10.69 24.32
N LEU A 80 9.04 -10.90 23.36
CA LEU A 80 7.76 -10.18 23.27
C LEU A 80 6.59 -10.91 23.97
N GLY A 81 6.88 -11.98 24.71
CA GLY A 81 5.93 -12.84 25.38
C GLY A 81 5.38 -13.94 24.47
N ALA A 82 4.38 -14.64 25.00
CA ALA A 82 3.67 -15.72 24.31
C ALA A 82 2.17 -15.48 24.27
N ASP A 83 1.51 -16.08 23.27
CA ASP A 83 0.06 -16.03 23.11
C ASP A 83 -0.68 -17.04 24.00
N THR A 84 -2.01 -17.11 23.82
CA THR A 84 -2.93 -17.99 24.57
C THR A 84 -2.68 -19.47 24.36
N LEU A 85 -1.92 -19.82 23.32
CA LEU A 85 -1.51 -21.18 22.96
C LEU A 85 -0.03 -21.42 23.27
N GLY A 86 0.62 -20.46 23.92
CA GLY A 86 2.04 -20.51 24.31
C GLY A 86 3.01 -20.38 23.13
N ARG A 87 2.53 -19.84 22.01
CA ARG A 87 3.35 -19.58 20.82
C ARG A 87 4.08 -18.24 20.99
N PRO A 88 5.36 -18.14 20.61
CA PRO A 88 6.14 -16.92 20.78
C PRO A 88 5.61 -15.79 19.87
N ILE A 89 5.41 -14.60 20.43
CA ILE A 89 4.79 -13.47 19.71
C ILE A 89 5.72 -12.87 18.66
N LEU A 90 7.03 -12.81 18.92
CA LEU A 90 8.00 -12.21 18.00
C LEU A 90 8.01 -12.93 16.63
N PRO A 91 8.18 -14.26 16.55
CA PRO A 91 8.00 -15.03 15.31
C PRO A 91 6.63 -14.80 14.66
N ARG A 92 5.55 -14.74 15.44
CA ARG A 92 4.21 -14.50 14.91
C ARG A 92 4.07 -13.09 14.32
N LEU A 93 4.66 -12.06 14.91
CA LEU A 93 4.65 -10.73 14.31
C LEU A 93 5.37 -10.71 12.97
N VAL A 94 6.53 -11.36 12.89
CA VAL A 94 7.36 -11.42 11.68
C VAL A 94 6.67 -12.21 10.56
N VAL A 95 6.14 -13.41 10.86
CA VAL A 95 5.43 -14.24 9.88
C VAL A 95 4.08 -13.62 9.51
N GLY A 96 3.35 -13.05 10.48
CA GLY A 96 2.08 -12.36 10.25
C GLY A 96 2.21 -11.15 9.32
N ALA A 97 3.39 -10.52 9.28
CA ALA A 97 3.71 -9.44 8.34
C ALA A 97 3.56 -9.90 6.88
N SER A 98 4.03 -11.10 6.55
CA SER A 98 3.90 -11.70 5.21
C SER A 98 2.45 -11.74 4.76
N ASN A 99 1.57 -12.29 5.61
CA ASN A 99 0.16 -12.48 5.25
C ASN A 99 -0.58 -11.14 5.18
N THR A 100 -0.40 -10.26 6.18
CA THR A 100 -1.05 -8.93 6.20
C THR A 100 -0.63 -8.08 4.99
N LEU A 101 0.67 -8.01 4.69
CA LEU A 101 1.16 -7.24 3.54
C LEU A 101 0.81 -7.90 2.21
N GLY A 102 0.85 -9.22 2.13
CA GLY A 102 0.51 -9.98 0.93
C GLY A 102 -0.96 -9.79 0.52
N ILE A 103 -1.88 -9.87 1.49
CA ILE A 103 -3.31 -9.61 1.27
C ILE A 103 -3.53 -8.17 0.80
N ALA A 104 -2.91 -7.20 1.49
CA ALA A 104 -3.04 -5.79 1.12
C ALA A 104 -2.48 -5.51 -0.29
N ALA A 105 -1.31 -6.05 -0.61
CA ALA A 105 -0.68 -5.92 -1.91
C ALA A 105 -1.53 -6.54 -3.03
N ALA A 106 -2.03 -7.76 -2.82
CA ALA A 106 -2.87 -8.44 -3.79
C ALA A 106 -4.17 -7.65 -4.05
N ALA A 107 -4.85 -7.19 -3.00
CA ALA A 107 -6.09 -6.43 -3.11
C ALA A 107 -5.88 -5.08 -3.82
N VAL A 108 -4.83 -4.33 -3.44
CA VAL A 108 -4.50 -3.05 -4.07
C VAL A 108 -4.12 -3.23 -5.53
N CYS A 109 -3.26 -4.20 -5.87
CA CYS A 109 -2.86 -4.47 -7.24
C CYS A 109 -4.05 -4.90 -8.10
N ALA A 110 -4.88 -5.82 -7.61
CA ALA A 110 -6.08 -6.26 -8.31
C ALA A 110 -7.05 -5.09 -8.54
N SER A 111 -7.28 -4.27 -7.51
CA SER A 111 -8.17 -3.11 -7.59
C SER A 111 -7.65 -2.04 -8.55
N MET A 112 -6.36 -1.71 -8.49
CA MET A 112 -5.70 -0.76 -9.37
C MET A 112 -5.72 -1.23 -10.82
N LEU A 113 -5.47 -2.51 -11.07
CA LEU A 113 -5.48 -3.08 -12.42
C LEU A 113 -6.91 -3.08 -12.99
N THR A 114 -7.86 -3.69 -12.29
CA THR A 114 -9.25 -3.80 -12.74
C THR A 114 -9.93 -2.44 -12.84
N GLY A 115 -9.87 -1.63 -11.77
CA GLY A 115 -10.43 -0.29 -11.73
C GLY A 115 -9.75 0.65 -12.72
N GLY A 116 -8.42 0.62 -12.81
CA GLY A 116 -7.65 1.43 -13.76
C GLY A 116 -8.00 1.11 -15.20
N LEU A 117 -8.09 -0.17 -15.59
CA LEU A 117 -8.49 -0.59 -16.93
C LEU A 117 -9.93 -0.15 -17.25
N LEU A 118 -10.87 -0.37 -16.32
CA LEU A 118 -12.26 0.09 -16.50
C LEU A 118 -12.34 1.60 -16.61
N GLY A 119 -11.53 2.35 -15.85
CA GLY A 119 -11.46 3.81 -15.92
C GLY A 119 -10.86 4.32 -17.22
N LEU A 120 -9.83 3.66 -17.77
CA LEU A 120 -9.28 3.96 -19.09
C LEU A 120 -10.34 3.79 -20.18
N VAL A 121 -11.09 2.68 -20.15
CA VAL A 121 -12.16 2.40 -21.11
C VAL A 121 -13.32 3.40 -20.97
N ALA A 122 -13.78 3.65 -19.74
CA ALA A 122 -14.89 4.55 -19.46
C ALA A 122 -14.56 6.04 -19.70
N GLY A 123 -13.30 6.45 -19.56
CA GLY A 123 -12.87 7.82 -19.83
C GLY A 123 -12.66 8.10 -21.31
N TYR A 124 -12.15 7.12 -22.07
CA TYR A 124 -11.89 7.32 -23.49
C TYR A 124 -13.16 7.18 -24.34
N THR A 125 -14.11 6.33 -23.93
CA THR A 125 -15.31 6.02 -24.71
C THR A 125 -16.51 6.84 -24.22
N GLU A 126 -17.21 7.53 -25.13
CA GLU A 126 -18.48 8.26 -24.84
C GLU A 126 -19.73 7.36 -24.94
N SER A 127 -19.54 6.04 -24.99
CA SER A 127 -20.62 5.08 -25.20
C SER A 127 -21.40 4.76 -23.93
N TRP A 128 -22.58 4.15 -24.09
CA TRP A 128 -23.42 3.63 -23.00
C TRP A 128 -22.66 2.71 -22.04
N TYR A 129 -21.64 1.99 -22.51
CA TYR A 129 -20.75 1.18 -21.67
C TYR A 129 -20.07 2.01 -20.56
N SER A 130 -19.68 3.25 -20.84
CA SER A 130 -19.10 4.16 -19.84
C SER A 130 -20.10 4.48 -18.73
N HIS A 131 -21.38 4.64 -19.07
CA HIS A 131 -22.44 4.84 -18.10
C HIS A 131 -22.64 3.58 -17.24
N VAL A 132 -22.67 2.39 -17.83
CA VAL A 132 -22.84 1.13 -17.08
C VAL A 132 -21.69 0.88 -16.12
N ILE A 133 -20.44 1.09 -16.55
CA ILE A 133 -19.25 0.95 -15.72
C ILE A 133 -19.34 1.88 -14.49
N GLN A 134 -19.73 3.14 -14.70
CA GLN A 134 -19.91 4.09 -13.61
C GLN A 134 -21.06 3.72 -12.68
N ARG A 135 -22.19 3.22 -13.21
CA ARG A 135 -23.30 2.75 -12.38
C ARG A 135 -22.91 1.56 -11.51
N GLY A 136 -22.11 0.62 -12.04
CA GLY A 136 -21.53 -0.46 -11.24
C GLY A 136 -20.67 0.08 -10.08
N ALA A 137 -19.84 1.09 -10.34
CA ALA A 137 -19.06 1.76 -9.30
C ALA A 137 -19.93 2.46 -8.26
N ASP A 138 -21.03 3.09 -8.67
CA ASP A 138 -21.99 3.75 -7.78
C ASP A 138 -22.75 2.75 -6.90
N ILE A 139 -23.11 1.58 -7.44
CA ILE A 139 -23.73 0.48 -6.68
C ILE A 139 -22.78 -0.04 -5.60
N ILE A 140 -21.48 -0.18 -5.89
CA ILE A 140 -20.51 -0.61 -4.87
C ILE A 140 -20.39 0.44 -3.76
N MET A 141 -20.36 1.73 -4.14
CA MET A 141 -20.18 2.85 -3.20
C MET A 141 -21.44 3.21 -2.42
N SER A 142 -22.62 2.68 -2.78
CA SER A 142 -23.86 2.92 -2.03
C SER A 142 -23.89 2.17 -0.71
N PHE A 143 -23.12 1.08 -0.58
CA PHE A 143 -22.97 0.32 0.65
C PHE A 143 -21.73 0.76 1.42
N PRO A 144 -21.78 0.86 2.76
CA PRO A 144 -20.58 1.04 3.56
C PRO A 144 -19.58 -0.10 3.29
N SER A 145 -18.36 0.23 2.89
CA SER A 145 -17.37 -0.76 2.41
C SER A 145 -17.11 -1.91 3.39
N LEU A 146 -17.07 -1.63 4.69
CA LEU A 146 -16.89 -2.63 5.74
C LEU A 146 -18.11 -3.56 5.83
N LEU A 147 -19.32 -3.01 5.73
CA LEU A 147 -20.57 -3.78 5.79
C LEU A 147 -20.71 -4.68 4.56
N LEU A 148 -20.40 -4.17 3.37
CA LEU A 148 -20.35 -4.98 2.15
C LEU A 148 -19.35 -6.13 2.30
N ALA A 149 -18.16 -5.84 2.82
CA ALA A 149 -17.13 -6.86 3.01
C ALA A 149 -17.54 -7.92 4.03
N LEU A 150 -18.21 -7.51 5.12
CA LEU A 150 -18.73 -8.41 6.14
C LEU A 150 -19.77 -9.39 5.56
N ILE A 151 -20.76 -8.87 4.82
CA ILE A 151 -21.82 -9.68 4.22
C ILE A 151 -21.22 -10.71 3.26
N VAL A 152 -20.35 -10.28 2.36
CA VAL A 152 -19.73 -11.16 1.35
C VAL A 152 -18.92 -12.27 2.00
N LEU A 153 -18.10 -11.97 3.03
CA LEU A 153 -17.29 -12.98 3.69
C LEU A 153 -18.08 -13.89 4.61
N TYR A 154 -19.19 -13.40 5.19
CA TYR A 154 -20.10 -14.23 5.96
C TYR A 154 -20.81 -15.25 5.04
N THR A 155 -21.18 -14.85 3.83
CA THR A 155 -21.85 -15.75 2.87
C THR A 155 -20.90 -16.70 2.15
N LEU A 156 -19.76 -16.21 1.65
CA LEU A 156 -18.79 -17.01 0.87
C LEU A 156 -17.78 -17.78 1.74
N GLY A 157 -17.76 -17.49 3.04
CA GLY A 157 -16.78 -18.02 3.98
C GLY A 157 -15.46 -17.24 3.96
N PRO A 158 -14.79 -17.12 5.13
CA PRO A 158 -13.51 -16.45 5.24
C PRO A 158 -12.38 -17.27 4.61
N SER A 159 -11.72 -16.70 3.58
CA SER A 159 -10.50 -17.24 2.98
C SER A 159 -9.61 -16.09 2.49
N VAL A 160 -8.30 -16.33 2.31
CA VAL A 160 -7.37 -15.34 1.75
C VAL A 160 -7.89 -14.82 0.41
N THR A 161 -8.34 -15.72 -0.47
CA THR A 161 -8.85 -15.37 -1.79
C THR A 161 -10.11 -14.51 -1.72
N ASN A 162 -11.10 -14.91 -0.91
CA ASN A 162 -12.34 -14.15 -0.77
C ASN A 162 -12.09 -12.77 -0.16
N LEU A 163 -11.17 -12.70 0.81
CA LEU A 163 -10.75 -11.45 1.45
C LEU A 163 -10.06 -10.51 0.45
N VAL A 164 -9.15 -11.02 -0.39
CA VAL A 164 -8.51 -10.24 -1.46
C VAL A 164 -9.53 -9.74 -2.47
N ILE A 165 -10.45 -10.61 -2.93
CA ILE A 165 -11.47 -10.25 -3.93
C ILE A 165 -12.39 -9.15 -3.38
N VAL A 166 -12.90 -9.31 -2.16
CA VAL A 166 -13.83 -8.34 -1.60
C VAL A 166 -13.17 -6.99 -1.32
N LEU A 167 -11.94 -6.99 -0.81
CA LEU A 167 -11.15 -5.77 -0.63
C LEU A 167 -10.84 -5.11 -1.98
N ALA A 168 -10.50 -5.89 -3.01
CA ALA A 168 -10.25 -5.36 -4.35
C ALA A 168 -11.50 -4.69 -4.97
N ILE A 169 -12.65 -5.36 -4.89
CA ILE A 169 -13.95 -4.85 -5.38
C ILE A 169 -14.33 -3.56 -4.67
N THR A 170 -14.22 -3.52 -3.32
CA THR A 170 -14.59 -2.32 -2.55
C THR A 170 -13.71 -1.11 -2.87
N ARG A 171 -12.46 -1.32 -3.26
CA ARG A 171 -11.51 -0.25 -3.64
C ARG A 171 -11.58 0.12 -5.13
N MET A 172 -12.14 -0.76 -5.98
CA MET A 172 -12.13 -0.62 -7.44
C MET A 172 -12.71 0.72 -7.93
N PRO A 173 -13.81 1.25 -7.35
CA PRO A 173 -14.37 2.54 -7.78
C PRO A 173 -13.41 3.72 -7.62
N VAL A 174 -12.49 3.68 -6.66
CA VAL A 174 -11.49 4.76 -6.44
C VAL A 174 -10.58 4.86 -7.66
N TYR A 175 -9.94 3.75 -8.05
CA TYR A 175 -9.05 3.71 -9.22
C TYR A 175 -9.78 3.99 -10.53
N LEU A 176 -11.00 3.46 -10.67
CA LEU A 176 -11.84 3.68 -11.84
C LEU A 176 -12.16 5.15 -12.04
N ARG A 177 -12.63 5.85 -11.00
CA ARG A 177 -13.00 7.26 -11.08
C ARG A 177 -11.78 8.15 -11.35
N THR A 178 -10.65 7.88 -10.68
CA THR A 178 -9.41 8.64 -10.93
C THR A 178 -8.91 8.44 -12.36
N ALA A 179 -8.77 7.19 -12.83
CA ALA A 179 -8.32 6.91 -14.18
C ALA A 179 -9.25 7.55 -15.22
N ARG A 180 -10.57 7.48 -15.01
CA ARG A 180 -11.55 8.13 -15.88
C ARG A 180 -11.36 9.65 -15.95
N ALA A 181 -11.17 10.30 -14.82
CA ALA A 181 -10.99 11.75 -14.75
C ALA A 181 -9.73 12.20 -15.52
N GLU A 182 -8.61 11.53 -15.30
CA GLU A 182 -7.34 11.80 -16.00
C GLU A 182 -7.49 11.58 -17.51
N VAL A 183 -8.15 10.50 -17.93
CA VAL A 183 -8.35 10.19 -19.35
C VAL A 183 -9.24 11.23 -20.02
N LEU A 184 -10.29 11.70 -19.34
CA LEU A 184 -11.19 12.73 -19.84
C LEU A 184 -10.44 14.05 -20.10
N GLU A 185 -9.43 14.38 -19.31
CA GLU A 185 -8.56 15.52 -19.56
C GLU A 185 -7.56 15.24 -20.70
N LEU A 186 -6.87 14.09 -20.64
CA LEU A 186 -5.81 13.74 -21.59
C LEU A 186 -6.32 13.57 -23.02
N ARG A 187 -7.55 13.06 -23.21
CA ARG A 187 -8.11 12.81 -24.54
C ARG A 187 -8.36 14.09 -25.34
N GLU A 188 -8.50 15.24 -24.67
CA GLU A 188 -8.71 16.56 -25.28
C GLU A 188 -7.39 17.28 -25.64
N ARG A 189 -6.23 16.69 -25.28
CA ARG A 189 -4.92 17.30 -25.54
C ARG A 189 -4.47 17.11 -26.99
N MET A 190 -3.69 18.07 -27.50
CA MET A 190 -3.22 18.13 -28.90
C MET A 190 -2.52 16.86 -29.40
N PHE A 191 -1.75 16.16 -28.55
CA PHE A 191 -1.05 14.94 -28.97
C PHE A 191 -2.03 13.82 -29.35
N VAL A 192 -3.22 13.78 -28.73
CA VAL A 192 -4.26 12.81 -29.06
C VAL A 192 -4.89 13.15 -30.41
N SER A 193 -5.22 14.42 -30.65
CA SER A 193 -5.74 14.89 -31.94
C SER A 193 -4.75 14.61 -33.08
N ALA A 194 -3.46 14.90 -32.87
CA ALA A 194 -2.41 14.59 -33.83
C ALA A 194 -2.29 13.08 -34.11
N ALA A 195 -2.34 12.24 -33.07
CA ALA A 195 -2.31 10.78 -33.24
C ALA A 195 -3.51 10.26 -34.04
N ARG A 196 -4.72 10.82 -33.81
CA ARG A 196 -5.93 10.48 -34.59
C ARG A 196 -5.77 10.88 -36.06
N SER A 197 -5.26 12.08 -36.35
CA SER A 197 -5.01 12.54 -37.72
C SER A 197 -3.97 11.68 -38.47
N MET A 198 -3.03 11.06 -37.75
CA MET A 198 -2.09 10.09 -38.31
C MET A 198 -2.65 8.67 -38.45
N GLY A 199 -3.95 8.46 -38.21
CA GLY A 199 -4.61 7.16 -38.36
C GLY A 199 -4.34 6.16 -37.22
N ALA A 200 -3.92 6.62 -36.03
CA ALA A 200 -3.77 5.73 -34.88
C ALA A 200 -5.13 5.22 -34.38
N SER A 201 -5.25 3.91 -34.15
CA SER A 201 -6.46 3.32 -33.57
C SER A 201 -6.67 3.75 -32.12
N SER A 202 -7.92 3.79 -31.66
CA SER A 202 -8.30 4.12 -30.28
C SER A 202 -7.53 3.31 -29.24
N ALA A 203 -7.39 1.99 -29.44
CA ALA A 203 -6.64 1.13 -28.53
C ALA A 203 -5.14 1.51 -28.48
N ARG A 204 -4.54 1.87 -29.62
CA ARG A 204 -3.15 2.36 -29.67
C ARG A 204 -2.99 3.68 -28.92
N ILE A 205 -3.95 4.60 -29.06
CA ILE A 205 -3.96 5.87 -28.36
C ILE A 205 -4.02 5.65 -26.84
N VAL A 206 -4.97 4.84 -26.39
CA VAL A 206 -5.15 4.55 -24.96
C VAL A 206 -3.92 3.86 -24.37
N LEU A 207 -3.44 2.77 -24.96
CA LEU A 207 -2.37 1.97 -24.35
C LEU A 207 -0.99 2.60 -24.46
N ARG A 208 -0.68 3.29 -25.57
CA ARG A 208 0.67 3.82 -25.83
C ARG A 208 0.85 5.27 -25.43
N HIS A 209 -0.22 6.07 -25.43
CA HIS A 209 -0.12 7.51 -25.18
C HIS A 209 -0.79 7.93 -23.87
N ILE A 210 -1.97 7.39 -23.54
CA ILE A 210 -2.73 7.81 -22.35
C ILE A 210 -2.34 7.01 -21.10
N ALA A 211 -2.37 5.68 -21.17
CA ALA A 211 -2.12 4.81 -20.01
C ALA A 211 -0.77 5.08 -19.32
N PRO A 212 0.36 5.31 -20.03
CA PRO A 212 1.64 5.64 -19.38
C PRO A 212 1.62 6.96 -18.61
N LEU A 213 0.71 7.89 -18.96
CA LEU A 213 0.53 9.16 -18.24
C LEU A 213 -0.36 9.01 -17.00
N VAL A 214 -1.31 8.07 -17.02
CA VAL A 214 -2.25 7.82 -15.92
C VAL A 214 -1.64 6.92 -14.83
N VAL A 215 -0.79 5.94 -15.21
CA VAL A 215 -0.17 4.97 -14.29
C VAL A 215 0.55 5.63 -13.10
N PRO A 216 1.37 6.69 -13.26
CA PRO A 216 2.00 7.36 -12.13
C PRO A 216 1.01 7.89 -11.08
N THR A 217 -0.14 8.42 -11.51
CA THR A 217 -1.21 8.89 -10.62
C THR A 217 -1.84 7.72 -9.86
N LEU A 218 -2.14 6.62 -10.55
CA LEU A 218 -2.67 5.41 -9.91
C LEU A 218 -1.69 4.78 -8.91
N MET A 219 -0.40 4.74 -9.24
CA MET A 219 0.66 4.27 -8.33
C MET A 219 0.80 5.14 -7.08
N THR A 220 0.53 6.45 -7.21
CA THR A 220 0.56 7.36 -6.08
C THR A 220 -0.62 7.12 -5.14
N ILE A 221 -1.81 6.88 -5.71
CA ILE A 221 -3.03 6.56 -4.94
C ILE A 221 -2.91 5.19 -4.28
N SER A 222 -2.37 4.19 -4.99
CA SER A 222 -2.21 2.84 -4.45
C SER A 222 -1.33 2.80 -3.21
N ALA A 223 -0.30 3.65 -3.13
CA ALA A 223 0.53 3.79 -1.93
C ALA A 223 -0.25 4.30 -0.71
N ILE A 224 -1.25 5.16 -0.89
CA ILE A 224 -2.14 5.63 0.19
C ILE A 224 -3.12 4.53 0.57
N ASP A 225 -3.74 3.93 -0.45
CA ASP A 225 -4.80 2.96 -0.28
C ASP A 225 -4.30 1.67 0.38
N PHE A 226 -3.02 1.32 0.20
CA PHE A 226 -2.39 0.21 0.90
C PHE A 226 -2.57 0.26 2.42
N ALA A 227 -2.40 1.43 3.03
CA ALA A 227 -2.62 1.60 4.46
C ALA A 227 -4.10 1.39 4.83
N THR A 228 -5.02 1.91 4.00
CA THR A 228 -6.46 1.75 4.19
C THR A 228 -6.90 0.29 4.08
N VAL A 229 -6.31 -0.46 3.14
CA VAL A 229 -6.59 -1.89 2.94
C VAL A 229 -6.06 -2.73 4.11
N ILE A 230 -4.88 -2.43 4.66
CA ILE A 230 -4.39 -3.08 5.89
C ILE A 230 -5.39 -2.86 7.03
N LEU A 231 -5.86 -1.62 7.23
CA LEU A 231 -6.83 -1.32 8.29
C LEU A 231 -8.15 -2.06 8.07
N ALA A 232 -8.64 -2.14 6.83
CA ALA A 232 -9.86 -2.87 6.50
C ALA A 232 -9.71 -4.38 6.73
N GLU A 233 -8.60 -4.99 6.28
CA GLU A 233 -8.26 -6.38 6.57
C GLU A 233 -8.23 -6.64 8.07
N SER A 234 -7.53 -5.78 8.82
CA SER A 234 -7.39 -5.92 10.26
C SER A 234 -8.73 -5.77 10.99
N ALA A 235 -9.60 -4.86 10.54
CA ALA A 235 -10.94 -4.69 11.08
C ALA A 235 -11.82 -5.93 10.83
N LEU A 236 -11.78 -6.50 9.63
CA LEU A 236 -12.50 -7.74 9.30
C LEU A 236 -11.99 -8.93 10.12
N SER A 237 -10.67 -9.05 10.25
CA SER A 237 -10.04 -10.07 11.09
C SER A 237 -10.40 -9.92 12.57
N PHE A 238 -10.49 -8.67 13.06
CA PHE A 238 -10.99 -8.38 14.41
C PHE A 238 -12.45 -8.79 14.62
N LEU A 239 -13.28 -8.64 13.59
CA LEU A 239 -14.69 -9.07 13.57
C LEU A 239 -14.88 -10.58 13.38
N GLY A 240 -13.79 -11.34 13.22
CA GLY A 240 -13.84 -12.81 13.09
C GLY A 240 -14.03 -13.32 11.67
N LEU A 241 -14.01 -12.44 10.66
CA LEU A 241 -14.05 -12.81 9.24
C LEU A 241 -12.67 -12.76 8.57
N GLY A 242 -11.62 -12.81 9.38
CA GLY A 242 -10.24 -12.90 8.91
C GLY A 242 -9.87 -14.29 8.41
N ILE A 243 -8.61 -14.44 8.00
CA ILE A 243 -8.09 -15.73 7.56
C ILE A 243 -8.10 -16.75 8.70
N GLN A 244 -8.39 -18.00 8.36
CA GLN A 244 -8.52 -19.08 9.33
C GLN A 244 -7.18 -19.79 9.57
N PRO A 245 -6.97 -20.38 10.77
CA PRO A 245 -5.79 -21.22 11.03
C PRO A 245 -5.62 -22.32 9.95
N PRO A 246 -4.38 -22.69 9.55
CA PRO A 246 -3.10 -22.42 10.23
C PRO A 246 -2.52 -21.01 10.01
N GLU A 247 -3.01 -20.28 9.01
CA GLU A 247 -2.55 -18.93 8.72
C GLU A 247 -3.11 -17.90 9.71
N PHE A 248 -2.44 -16.75 9.83
CA PHE A 248 -2.88 -15.66 10.70
C PHE A 248 -2.35 -14.31 10.20
N THR A 249 -3.11 -13.25 10.45
CA THR A 249 -2.71 -11.85 10.21
C THR A 249 -2.52 -11.10 11.52
N TRP A 250 -1.93 -9.90 11.47
CA TRP A 250 -1.90 -9.03 12.65
C TRP A 250 -3.29 -8.72 13.19
N GLY A 251 -4.27 -8.48 12.33
CA GLY A 251 -5.66 -8.27 12.75
C GLY A 251 -6.23 -9.45 13.53
N ALA A 252 -5.97 -10.68 13.07
CA ALA A 252 -6.40 -11.89 13.77
C ALA A 252 -5.68 -12.05 15.13
N MET A 253 -4.40 -11.65 15.22
CA MET A 253 -3.68 -11.64 16.49
C MET A 253 -4.28 -10.64 17.49
N VAL A 254 -4.66 -9.42 17.04
CA VAL A 254 -5.39 -8.46 17.88
C VAL A 254 -6.72 -9.05 18.35
N ALA A 255 -7.46 -9.71 17.46
CA ALA A 255 -8.73 -10.35 17.78
C ALA A 255 -8.58 -11.38 18.90
N ASN A 256 -7.54 -12.23 18.82
CA ASN A 256 -7.25 -13.26 19.82
C ASN A 256 -6.85 -12.67 21.18
N GLY A 257 -6.16 -11.52 21.19
CA GLY A 257 -5.74 -10.85 22.41
C GLY A 257 -6.82 -10.01 23.10
N ARG A 258 -7.95 -9.72 22.42
CA ARG A 258 -8.99 -8.79 22.93
C ARG A 258 -9.54 -9.18 24.30
N GLY A 259 -9.72 -10.48 24.54
CA GLY A 259 -10.23 -11.02 25.82
C GLY A 259 -9.19 -11.07 26.94
N TYR A 260 -7.93 -10.79 26.63
CA TYR A 260 -6.80 -10.94 27.55
C TYR A 260 -6.16 -9.59 27.92
N LEU A 261 -6.79 -8.47 27.60
CA LEU A 261 -6.24 -7.13 27.86
C LEU A 261 -5.89 -6.89 29.34
N SER A 262 -6.64 -7.48 30.28
CA SER A 262 -6.37 -7.36 31.72
C SER A 262 -5.23 -8.25 32.24
N THR A 263 -4.91 -9.35 31.54
CA THR A 263 -4.01 -10.39 32.04
C THR A 263 -2.77 -10.60 31.17
N ALA A 264 -2.91 -10.49 29.86
CA ALA A 264 -1.86 -10.64 28.85
C ALA A 264 -2.03 -9.61 27.72
N TRP A 265 -1.94 -8.33 28.08
CA TRP A 265 -2.15 -7.18 27.17
C TRP A 265 -1.25 -7.20 25.92
N TRP A 266 -0.04 -7.76 26.04
CA TRP A 266 0.95 -7.84 24.97
C TRP A 266 0.45 -8.62 23.75
N ILE A 267 -0.49 -9.57 23.93
CA ILE A 267 -1.05 -10.39 22.85
C ILE A 267 -1.78 -9.52 21.82
N ALA A 268 -2.53 -8.52 22.28
CA ALA A 268 -3.21 -7.56 21.40
C ALA A 268 -2.34 -6.34 21.06
N PHE A 269 -1.51 -5.89 22.01
CA PHE A 269 -0.74 -4.67 21.87
C PHE A 269 0.30 -4.73 20.76
N TRP A 270 1.14 -5.76 20.70
CA TRP A 270 2.23 -5.80 19.70
C TRP A 270 1.74 -5.85 18.25
N PRO A 271 0.73 -6.67 17.90
CA PRO A 271 0.16 -6.65 16.56
C PRO A 271 -0.55 -5.34 16.24
N GLY A 272 -1.24 -4.73 17.22
CA GLY A 272 -1.85 -3.41 17.08
C GLY A 272 -0.80 -2.32 16.81
N LEU A 273 0.31 -2.36 17.53
CA LEU A 273 1.44 -1.46 17.33
C LEU A 273 2.08 -1.66 15.93
N ALA A 274 2.21 -2.90 15.47
CA ALA A 274 2.70 -3.20 14.12
C ALA A 274 1.79 -2.60 13.04
N ILE A 275 0.47 -2.77 13.16
CA ILE A 275 -0.51 -2.15 12.25
C ILE A 275 -0.38 -0.62 12.28
N MET A 276 -0.33 -0.02 13.47
CA MET A 276 -0.21 1.42 13.64
C MET A 276 1.07 1.98 13.00
N LEU A 277 2.24 1.40 13.31
CA LEU A 277 3.52 1.87 12.78
C LEU A 277 3.60 1.69 11.25
N THR A 278 3.06 0.58 10.74
CA THR A 278 3.02 0.32 9.29
C THR A 278 2.16 1.34 8.57
N THR A 279 0.93 1.54 9.02
CA THR A 279 -0.03 2.48 8.41
C THR A 279 0.44 3.93 8.54
N LEU A 280 1.04 4.31 9.67
CA LEU A 280 1.65 5.63 9.85
C LEU A 280 2.83 5.83 8.88
N SER A 281 3.72 4.84 8.77
CA SER A 281 4.89 4.93 7.88
C SER A 281 4.47 5.03 6.41
N LEU A 282 3.47 4.27 5.98
CA LEU A 282 2.91 4.35 4.63
C LEU A 282 2.27 5.72 4.36
N ASN A 283 1.53 6.28 5.31
CA ASN A 283 0.93 7.61 5.18
C ASN A 283 1.99 8.71 5.07
N ILE A 284 3.02 8.68 5.91
CA ILE A 284 4.15 9.63 5.85
C ILE A 284 4.86 9.51 4.50
N LEU A 285 5.21 8.29 4.08
CA LEU A 285 5.96 8.08 2.85
C LEU A 285 5.15 8.44 1.59
N SER A 286 3.84 8.13 1.56
CA SER A 286 2.97 8.50 0.45
C SER A 286 2.78 10.02 0.36
N SER A 287 2.63 10.71 1.49
CA SER A 287 2.54 12.17 1.54
C SER A 287 3.82 12.82 1.03
N TRP A 288 4.98 12.33 1.49
CA TRP A 288 6.29 12.78 1.01
C TRP A 288 6.43 12.55 -0.51
N ALA A 289 6.05 11.38 -1.02
CA ALA A 289 6.10 11.07 -2.45
C ALA A 289 5.25 12.04 -3.29
N ARG A 290 4.04 12.38 -2.82
CA ARG A 290 3.19 13.41 -3.45
C ARG A 290 3.86 14.78 -3.46
N THR A 291 4.43 15.21 -2.33
CA THR A 291 5.12 16.51 -2.24
C THR A 291 6.34 16.62 -3.14
N VAL A 292 7.05 15.51 -3.38
CA VAL A 292 8.22 15.49 -4.27
C VAL A 292 7.82 15.45 -5.74
N ALA A 293 6.70 14.79 -6.06
CA ALA A 293 6.15 14.69 -7.41
C ALA A 293 5.47 15.98 -7.86
N ASP A 294 4.86 16.73 -6.94
CA ASP A 294 4.17 17.99 -7.23
C ASP A 294 5.16 19.16 -7.43
N PRO A 295 5.27 19.73 -8.66
CA PRO A 295 6.14 20.87 -8.93
C PRO A 295 5.80 22.12 -8.12
N GLN A 296 4.52 22.31 -7.75
CA GLN A 296 4.05 23.47 -6.98
C GLN A 296 4.35 23.35 -5.49
N GLN A 297 4.58 22.14 -4.97
CA GLN A 297 4.93 21.92 -3.56
C GLN A 297 6.44 21.81 -3.31
N ARG A 298 7.24 21.70 -4.37
CA ARG A 298 8.70 21.52 -4.31
C ARG A 298 9.44 22.64 -3.57
N TRP A 299 8.86 23.85 -3.47
CA TRP A 299 9.42 24.95 -2.69
C TRP A 299 9.51 24.63 -1.19
N ARG A 300 8.65 23.75 -0.65
CA ARG A 300 8.70 23.32 0.77
C ARG A 300 10.01 22.60 1.07
N LEU A 301 10.50 21.77 0.15
CA LEU A 301 11.79 21.09 0.25
C LEU A 301 12.97 22.08 0.11
N GLN A 302 12.76 23.20 -0.59
CA GLN A 302 13.75 24.28 -0.67
C GLN A 302 13.80 25.13 0.60
N LYS A 303 12.73 25.27 1.39
CA LYS A 303 12.82 25.94 2.71
C LYS A 303 13.70 25.17 3.69
N LEU A 304 13.72 23.84 3.64
CA LEU A 304 14.71 23.01 4.36
C LEU A 304 16.16 23.32 3.95
N LYS A 305 16.39 24.00 2.80
CA LYS A 305 17.71 24.51 2.35
C LYS A 305 18.22 25.67 3.19
N LYS A 306 17.33 26.51 3.74
CA LYS A 306 17.71 27.67 4.56
C LYS A 306 17.86 27.35 6.04
N ALA A 307 17.12 26.39 6.58
CA ALA A 307 17.18 26.03 8.01
C ALA A 307 18.38 25.14 8.40
N ALA A 308 19.12 24.60 7.41
CA ALA A 308 20.30 23.75 7.63
C ALA A 308 21.62 24.46 7.26
N ARG A 309 21.58 25.76 7.01
CA ARG A 309 22.74 26.67 6.94
C ARG A 309 22.69 27.57 8.16
#